data_AF-A0A956FRX6-F1
#
_entry.id   AF-A0A956FRX6-F1
#
_cell.length_a   1.000
_cell.length_b   1.000
_cell.length_c   1.000
_cell.angle_alpha   90.00
_cell.angle_beta   90.00
_cell.angle_gamma   90.00
#
_symmetry.space_group_name_H-M   'P 1'
#
loop_
_entity.id
_entity.type
_entity.pdbx_description
1 polymer ?
#
loop_
_entity_poly.entity_id
_entity_poly.type
_entity_poly.pdbx_seq_one_letter_code
_entity_poly.pdbx_strand_id
1 'polypeptide(L)'
;GYVQQMREGYYVLRIPAARLRDVMDGVSGLGMVTQRSLQARDVTEEYVDLTTRIRVLRDTQNQLLELLKRAKTVEEALHVRQALDKVTMELEQALGRLRMLENLIGFSTLTVYVDERGPQNDIPSSNDPFPWVDSLGVEATEWN
;
A
#
# COMPACT_ATOMS: atom_id res chain seq x y z
N GLY A 1 -35.06 5.68 -24.82
CA GLY A 1 -34.51 5.88 -23.47
C GLY A 1 -33.23 5.10 -23.37
N TYR A 2 -32.14 5.74 -22.95
CA TYR A 2 -30.84 5.05 -22.84
C TYR A 2 -30.66 4.60 -21.40
N VAL A 3 -30.37 3.31 -21.21
CA VAL A 3 -29.88 2.79 -19.93
C VAL A 3 -28.37 3.00 -19.93
N GLN A 4 -27.89 4.00 -19.19
CA GLN A 4 -26.47 4.14 -18.90
C GLN A 4 -26.19 3.28 -17.65
N GLN A 5 -25.69 2.06 -17.84
CA GLN A 5 -25.24 1.26 -16.72
C GLN A 5 -23.81 1.69 -16.37
N MET A 6 -23.67 2.47 -15.29
CA MET A 6 -22.39 2.76 -14.67
C MET A 6 -22.06 1.61 -13.71
N ARG A 7 -21.03 0.82 -14.02
CA ARG A 7 -20.53 -0.23 -13.13
C ARG A 7 -19.26 0.29 -12.44
N GLU A 8 -19.42 0.80 -11.24
CA GLU A 8 -18.28 1.17 -10.39
C GLU A 8 -17.69 -0.09 -9.74
N GLY A 9 -16.40 -0.34 -9.97
CA GLY A 9 -15.64 -1.39 -9.29
C GLY A 9 -14.57 -0.79 -8.38
N TYR A 10 -14.45 -1.28 -7.14
CA TYR A 10 -13.34 -0.92 -6.25
C TYR A 10 -12.50 -2.16 -5.95
N TYR A 11 -11.18 -2.02 -6.05
CA TYR A 11 -10.22 -3.08 -5.76
C TYR A 11 -9.13 -2.57 -4.83
N VAL A 12 -8.83 -3.34 -3.78
CA VAL A 12 -7.72 -3.06 -2.86
C VAL A 12 -6.66 -4.14 -3.06
N LEU A 13 -5.51 -3.73 -3.59
CA LEU A 13 -4.40 -4.61 -3.96
C LEU A 13 -3.25 -4.38 -2.98
N ARG A 14 -2.73 -5.47 -2.40
CA ARG A 14 -1.49 -5.44 -1.62
C ARG A 14 -0.33 -5.88 -2.52
N ILE A 15 0.54 -4.95 -2.87
CA ILE A 15 1.59 -5.13 -3.88
C ILE A 15 2.95 -5.00 -3.21
N PRO A 16 3.91 -5.92 -3.44
CA PRO A 16 5.27 -5.72 -2.96
C PRO A 16 5.83 -4.36 -3.41
N ALA A 17 6.43 -3.59 -2.51
CA ALA A 17 6.86 -2.21 -2.79
C ALA A 17 7.78 -2.12 -4.03
N ALA A 18 8.63 -3.12 -4.24
CA ALA A 18 9.51 -3.23 -5.40
C ALA A 18 8.76 -3.35 -6.74
N ARG A 19 7.52 -3.86 -6.74
CA ARG A 19 6.69 -4.08 -7.94
C ARG A 19 5.54 -3.09 -8.05
N LEU A 20 5.42 -2.14 -7.12
CA LEU A 20 4.34 -1.16 -7.14
C LEU A 20 4.34 -0.37 -8.45
N ARG A 21 5.51 0.11 -8.90
CA ARG A 21 5.63 0.90 -10.13
C ARG A 21 5.16 0.10 -11.35
N ASP A 22 5.60 -1.14 -11.49
CA ASP A 22 5.22 -2.00 -12.61
C ASP A 22 3.69 -2.28 -12.62
N VAL A 23 3.09 -2.52 -11.45
CA VAL A 23 1.64 -2.74 -11.34
C VAL A 23 0.86 -1.46 -11.62
N MET A 24 1.37 -0.28 -11.22
CA MET A 24 0.76 1.01 -11.52
C MET A 24 0.76 1.31 -13.03
N ASP A 25 1.86 1.01 -13.71
CA ASP A 25 1.96 1.21 -15.16
C ASP A 25 0.98 0.29 -15.90
N GLY A 26 0.76 -0.93 -15.39
CA GLY A 26 -0.25 -1.85 -15.92
C GLY A 26 -1.71 -1.43 -15.64
N VAL A 27 -2.01 -0.96 -14.42
CA VAL A 27 -3.38 -0.60 -14.00
C VAL A 27 -3.85 0.72 -14.63
N SER A 28 -2.92 1.62 -14.98
CA SER A 28 -3.23 2.89 -15.67
C SER A 28 -3.96 2.70 -17.01
N GLY A 29 -3.84 1.51 -17.63
CA GLY A 29 -4.58 1.15 -18.83
C GLY A 29 -6.02 0.66 -18.60
N LEU A 30 -6.42 0.39 -17.36
CA LEU A 30 -7.71 -0.22 -17.01
C LEU A 30 -8.69 0.75 -16.30
N GLY A 31 -8.25 1.91 -15.81
CA GLY A 31 -9.13 2.84 -15.09
C GLY A 31 -8.40 4.02 -14.44
N MET A 32 -9.14 4.87 -13.70
CA MET A 32 -8.61 6.07 -13.04
C MET A 32 -8.20 5.76 -11.59
N VAL A 33 -6.91 5.80 -11.29
CA VAL A 33 -6.40 5.56 -9.93
C VAL A 33 -6.63 6.79 -9.04
N THR A 34 -7.67 6.75 -8.19
CA THR A 34 -8.13 7.94 -7.44
C THR A 34 -7.49 8.14 -6.07
N GLN A 35 -6.96 7.10 -5.40
CA GLN A 35 -6.44 7.27 -4.03
C GLN A 35 -5.11 6.56 -3.75
N ARG A 36 -4.14 7.36 -3.29
CA ARG A 36 -2.82 6.94 -2.82
C ARG A 36 -2.77 7.18 -1.33
N SER A 37 -2.77 6.13 -0.51
CA SER A 37 -2.48 6.28 0.93
C SER A 37 -1.06 5.80 1.17
N LEU A 38 -0.14 6.73 1.42
CA LEU A 38 1.28 6.46 1.56
C LEU A 38 1.73 6.86 2.97
N GLN A 39 1.55 5.92 3.91
CA GLN A 39 1.96 6.00 5.32
C GLN A 39 3.47 5.75 5.53
N ALA A 40 4.28 5.84 4.45
CA ALA A 40 5.65 5.32 4.44
C ALA A 40 6.65 6.13 5.30
N ARG A 41 6.40 7.43 5.53
CA ARG A 41 7.30 8.28 6.34
C ARG A 41 7.26 7.89 7.80
N ASP A 42 6.07 7.79 8.38
CA ASP A 42 5.88 7.54 9.81
C ASP A 42 6.39 6.14 10.21
N VAL A 43 6.20 5.14 9.33
CA VAL A 43 6.74 3.78 9.57
C VAL A 43 8.26 3.70 9.42
N THR A 44 8.89 4.59 8.65
CA THR A 44 10.35 4.63 8.50
C THR A 44 11.02 5.14 9.78
N GLU A 45 10.45 6.17 10.40
CA GLU A 45 10.91 6.68 11.70
C GLU A 45 10.78 5.60 12.78
N GLU A 46 9.60 4.98 12.88
CA GLU A 46 9.36 3.89 13.84
C GLU A 46 10.32 2.70 13.64
N TYR A 47 10.64 2.36 12.38
CA TYR A 47 11.60 1.30 12.06
C TYR A 47 12.99 1.61 12.60
N VAL A 48 13.51 2.82 12.33
CA VAL A 48 14.85 3.23 12.79
C VAL A 48 14.93 3.23 14.32
N ASP A 49 13.90 3.73 14.99
CA ASP A 49 13.82 3.73 16.45
C ASP A 49 13.82 2.31 17.04
N LEU A 50 13.02 1.41 16.46
CA LEU A 50 12.95 0.02 16.90
C LEU A 50 14.28 -0.72 16.71
N THR A 51 14.96 -0.54 15.57
CA THR A 51 16.27 -1.16 15.35
C THR A 51 17.32 -0.70 16.36
N THR A 52 17.29 0.59 16.72
CA THR A 52 18.16 1.16 17.76
C THR A 52 17.83 0.57 19.13
N ARG A 53 16.55 0.50 19.48
CA ARG A 53 16.10 -0.08 20.76
C ARG A 53 16.45 -1.57 20.88
N ILE A 54 16.26 -2.35 19.81
CA ILE A 54 16.62 -3.77 19.75
C ILE A 54 18.12 -3.97 20.01
N ARG A 55 18.97 -3.12 19.42
CA ARG A 55 20.42 -3.17 19.66
C ARG A 55 20.74 -2.99 21.13
N VAL A 56 20.20 -1.93 21.75
CA VAL A 56 20.41 -1.64 23.18
C VAL A 56 19.91 -2.79 24.06
N LEU A 57 18.74 -3.35 23.77
CA LEU A 57 18.19 -4.48 24.52
C LEU A 57 19.06 -5.74 24.40
N ARG A 58 19.58 -6.05 23.20
CA ARG A 58 20.53 -7.16 23.01
C ARG A 58 21.83 -6.97 23.77
N ASP A 59 22.40 -5.77 23.73
CA ASP A 59 23.63 -5.47 24.45
C ASP A 59 23.42 -5.59 25.96
N THR A 60 22.27 -5.11 26.46
CA THR A 60 21.87 -5.26 27.87
C THR A 60 21.67 -6.73 28.24
N GLN A 61 20.99 -7.50 27.39
CA GLN A 61 20.79 -8.95 27.60
C GLN A 61 22.13 -9.67 27.72
N ASN A 62 23.09 -9.36 26.83
CA ASN A 62 24.43 -9.94 26.88
C ASN A 62 25.17 -9.57 28.16
N GLN A 63 25.09 -8.31 28.60
CA GLN A 63 25.68 -7.88 29.87
C GLN A 63 25.06 -8.61 31.07
N LEU A 64 23.73 -8.78 31.09
CA LEU A 64 23.04 -9.52 32.14
C LEU A 64 23.43 -11.01 32.15
N LEU A 65 23.61 -11.62 30.98
CA LEU A 65 24.13 -13.00 30.88
C LEU A 65 25.55 -13.11 31.45
N GLU A 66 26.42 -12.14 31.19
CA GLU A 66 27.76 -12.11 31.78
C GLU A 66 27.74 -11.90 33.30
N LEU A 67 26.84 -11.06 33.81
CA LEU A 67 26.63 -10.90 35.25
C LEU A 67 26.10 -12.19 35.89
N LEU A 68 25.17 -12.89 35.22
CA LEU A 68 24.61 -14.15 35.71
C LEU A 68 25.69 -15.23 35.85
N LYS A 69 26.65 -15.29 34.90
CA LYS A 69 27.81 -16.21 34.96
C LYS A 69 28.74 -15.91 36.15
N ARG A 70 28.79 -14.67 36.62
CA ARG A 70 29.67 -14.21 37.70
C ARG A 70 28.99 -14.19 39.07
N ALA A 71 27.67 -14.40 39.12
CA ALA A 71 26.91 -14.43 40.37
C ALA A 71 27.45 -15.54 41.30
N LYS A 72 27.68 -15.19 42.57
CA LYS A 72 28.26 -16.11 43.56
C LYS A 72 27.21 -16.69 44.51
N THR A 73 26.05 -16.04 44.59
CA THR A 73 24.95 -16.47 45.46
C THR A 73 23.68 -16.74 44.65
N VAL A 74 22.78 -17.54 45.23
CA VAL A 74 21.47 -17.83 44.62
C VAL A 74 20.62 -16.57 44.54
N GLU A 75 20.68 -15.71 45.56
CA GLU A 75 19.98 -14.42 45.60
C GLU A 75 20.40 -13.51 44.44
N GLU A 76 21.71 -13.33 44.24
CA GLU A 76 22.27 -12.56 43.12
C GLU A 76 21.84 -13.13 41.77
N ALA A 77 21.93 -14.46 41.62
CA ALA A 77 21.53 -15.13 40.38
C ALA A 77 20.03 -14.95 40.09
N LEU A 78 19.18 -14.98 41.11
CA LEU A 78 17.75 -14.79 40.98
C LEU A 78 17.41 -13.34 40.56
N HIS A 79 18.07 -12.35 41.16
CA HIS A 79 17.90 -10.95 40.77
C HIS A 79 18.33 -10.69 39.32
N VAL A 80 19.49 -11.21 38.91
CA VAL A 80 19.96 -11.05 37.52
C VAL A 80 19.03 -11.79 36.55
N ARG A 81 18.52 -12.97 36.91
CA ARG A 81 17.55 -13.71 36.08
C ARG A 81 16.24 -12.93 35.89
N GLN A 82 15.68 -12.36 36.96
CA GLN A 82 14.47 -11.53 36.85
C GLN A 82 14.67 -10.34 35.89
N ALA A 83 15.83 -9.66 35.98
CA ALA A 83 16.16 -8.58 35.05
C ALA A 83 16.32 -9.09 33.61
N LEU A 84 16.96 -10.25 33.43
CA LEU A 84 17.16 -10.88 32.13
C LEU A 84 15.83 -11.26 31.48
N ASP A 85 14.89 -11.82 32.24
CA ASP A 85 13.56 -12.19 31.76
C ASP A 85 12.79 -10.96 31.27
N LYS A 86 12.85 -9.86 32.03
CA LYS A 86 12.24 -8.58 31.62
C LYS A 86 12.82 -8.06 30.30
N VAL A 87 14.15 -7.98 30.20
CA VAL A 87 14.82 -7.49 28.98
C VAL A 87 14.52 -8.40 27.79
N THR A 88 14.46 -9.72 28.01
CA THR A 88 14.13 -10.70 26.97
C THR A 88 12.71 -10.52 26.45
N MET A 89 11.73 -10.33 27.35
CA MET A 89 10.35 -10.06 26.95
C MET A 89 10.23 -8.75 26.15
N GLU A 90 10.89 -7.68 26.60
CA GLU A 90 10.91 -6.40 25.87
C GLU A 90 11.57 -6.54 24.48
N LEU A 91 12.65 -7.32 24.39
CA LEU A 91 13.33 -7.60 23.13
C LEU A 91 12.45 -8.38 22.15
N GLU A 92 11.76 -9.42 22.61
CA GLU A 92 10.84 -10.21 21.78
C GLU A 92 9.66 -9.36 21.30
N GLN A 93 9.11 -8.50 22.15
CA GLN A 93 8.06 -7.55 21.74
C GLN A 93 8.57 -6.58 20.66
N ALA A 94 9.76 -6.01 20.84
CA ALA A 94 10.36 -5.11 19.86
C ALA A 94 10.65 -5.82 18.52
N LEU A 95 11.18 -7.05 18.56
CA LEU A 95 11.40 -7.88 17.37
C LEU A 95 10.10 -8.22 16.66
N GLY A 96 9.04 -8.54 17.40
CA GLY A 96 7.70 -8.77 16.85
C GLY A 96 7.16 -7.55 16.11
N ARG A 97 7.30 -6.36 16.70
CA ARG A 97 6.90 -5.10 16.07
C ARG A 97 7.74 -4.78 14.83
N LEU A 98 9.05 -5.00 14.88
CA LEU A 98 9.94 -4.81 13.72
C LEU A 98 9.50 -5.69 12.55
N ARG A 99 9.24 -6.98 12.78
CA ARG A 99 8.73 -7.91 11.73
C ARG A 99 7.40 -7.44 11.13
N MET A 100 6.50 -6.88 11.96
CA MET A 100 5.26 -6.28 11.47
C MET A 100 5.55 -5.10 10.55
N LEU A 101 6.43 -4.18 10.94
CA LEU A 101 6.81 -3.04 10.10
C LEU A 101 7.52 -3.46 8.82
N GLU A 102 8.39 -4.47 8.85
CA GLU A 102 9.01 -5.03 7.64
C GLU A 102 7.97 -5.58 6.66
N ASN A 103 6.92 -6.23 7.17
CA ASN A 103 5.78 -6.69 6.37
C ASN A 103 4.87 -5.56 5.87
N LEU A 104 4.95 -4.37 6.47
CA LEU A 104 4.22 -3.18 6.00
C LEU A 104 5.05 -2.40 4.98
N ILE A 105 6.34 -2.18 5.24
CA ILE A 105 7.26 -1.50 4.32
C ILE A 105 7.46 -2.32 3.04
N GLY A 106 7.49 -3.66 3.16
CA GLY A 106 7.61 -4.56 2.02
C GLY A 106 6.41 -4.53 1.07
N PHE A 107 5.27 -3.96 1.46
CA PHE A 107 4.04 -3.97 0.67
C PHE A 107 3.37 -2.59 0.61
N SER A 108 3.10 -2.11 -0.59
CA SER A 108 2.26 -0.94 -0.83
C SER A 108 0.81 -1.36 -1.06
N THR A 109 -0.14 -0.65 -0.46
CA THR A 109 -1.57 -0.82 -0.73
C THR A 109 -1.97 0.11 -1.86
N LEU A 110 -2.45 -0.46 -2.97
CA LEU A 110 -3.02 0.28 -4.09
C LEU A 110 -4.54 0.11 -4.08
N THR A 111 -5.25 1.23 -3.97
CA THR A 111 -6.71 1.26 -4.17
C THR A 111 -7.00 1.72 -5.59
N VAL A 112 -7.68 0.87 -6.36
CA VAL A 112 -8.06 1.14 -7.75
C VAL A 112 -9.57 1.34 -7.81
N TYR A 113 -9.98 2.46 -8.41
CA TYR A 113 -11.36 2.71 -8.79
C TYR A 113 -11.45 2.53 -10.31
N VAL A 114 -12.27 1.58 -10.74
CA VAL A 114 -12.48 1.31 -12.16
C VAL A 114 -13.84 1.88 -12.54
N ASP A 115 -13.82 2.85 -13.44
CA ASP A 115 -14.99 3.32 -14.15
C ASP A 115 -14.89 2.73 -15.56
N GLU A 116 -15.78 1.79 -15.87
CA GLU A 116 -15.88 1.24 -17.22
C GLU A 116 -16.44 2.35 -18.11
N ARG A 117 -15.56 3.03 -18.86
CA ARG A 117 -16.00 3.98 -19.89
C ARG A 117 -16.99 3.23 -20.78
N GLY A 118 -18.25 3.64 -20.71
CA GLY A 118 -19.26 3.21 -21.69
C GLY A 118 -18.73 3.42 -23.10
N PRO A 119 -19.25 2.68 -24.10
CA PRO A 119 -18.73 2.72 -25.47
C PRO A 119 -18.52 4.17 -25.90
N GLN A 120 -17.35 4.47 -26.46
CA GLN A 120 -17.09 5.77 -27.09
C GLN A 120 -18.13 5.92 -28.19
N ASN A 121 -19.20 6.64 -27.91
CA ASN A 121 -20.01 7.20 -28.96
C ASN A 121 -19.13 8.30 -29.54
N ASP A 122 -18.51 8.04 -30.68
CA ASP A 122 -17.94 9.09 -31.52
C ASP A 122 -19.01 10.17 -31.61
N ILE A 123 -18.71 11.35 -31.07
CA ILE A 123 -19.61 12.49 -31.19
C ILE A 123 -19.69 12.73 -32.70
N PRO A 124 -20.88 12.66 -33.34
CA PRO A 124 -20.97 12.92 -34.76
C PRO A 124 -20.34 14.29 -35.01
N SER A 125 -19.32 14.33 -35.87
CA SER A 125 -18.58 15.56 -36.18
C SER A 125 -19.40 16.65 -36.88
N SER A 126 -20.70 16.39 -37.10
CA SER A 126 -21.61 17.27 -37.79
C SER A 126 -22.62 17.85 -36.80
N ASN A 127 -22.66 19.17 -36.70
CA ASN A 127 -23.72 19.93 -36.03
C ASN A 127 -25.00 19.96 -36.91
N ASP A 128 -25.34 18.83 -37.50
CA ASP A 128 -26.54 18.69 -38.32
C ASP A 128 -27.71 18.27 -37.41
N PRO A 129 -28.75 19.11 -37.25
CA PRO A 129 -29.91 18.76 -36.45
C PRO A 129 -30.72 17.58 -37.03
N PHE A 130 -30.47 17.14 -38.27
CA PHE A 130 -31.28 16.13 -38.95
C PHE A 130 -30.46 15.05 -39.69
N PRO A 131 -29.80 14.12 -38.97
CA PRO A 131 -28.95 13.06 -39.56
C PRO A 131 -29.68 12.07 -40.50
N TRP A 132 -31.02 12.07 -40.48
CA TRP A 132 -31.84 11.20 -41.32
C TRP A 132 -31.92 11.69 -42.78
N VAL A 133 -31.56 12.94 -43.05
CA VAL A 133 -31.65 13.55 -44.38
C VAL A 133 -30.59 12.98 -45.34
N ASP A 134 -29.40 12.62 -44.82
CA ASP A 134 -28.32 11.98 -45.58
C ASP A 134 -28.73 10.64 -46.20
N SER A 135 -29.67 9.92 -45.57
CA SER A 135 -30.17 8.63 -46.04
C SER A 135 -31.18 8.73 -47.19
N LEU A 136 -31.66 9.93 -47.50
CA LEU A 136 -32.68 10.15 -48.53
C LEU A 136 -32.08 10.44 -49.91
N GLY A 137 -30.76 10.52 -50.03
CA GLY A 137 -30.06 10.61 -51.32
C GLY A 137 -30.41 11.85 -52.15
N VAL A 138 -30.91 12.92 -51.52
CA VAL A 138 -31.18 14.18 -52.21
C VAL A 138 -29.91 15.05 -52.16
N GLU A 139 -28.95 14.73 -53.02
CA GLU A 139 -27.96 15.71 -53.45
C GLU A 139 -28.44 16.37 -54.77
N ALA A 140 -28.12 17.65 -54.93
CA ALA A 140 -28.58 18.61 -55.95
C ALA A 140 -29.89 19.32 -55.57
N THR A 141 -29.88 20.63 -55.39
CA THR A 141 -29.45 21.58 -56.43
C THR A 141 -28.55 22.72 -55.91
N GLU A 142 -27.44 22.92 -56.61
CA GLU A 142 -26.70 24.18 -56.63
C GLU A 142 -27.65 25.36 -56.90
N TRP A 143 -27.53 26.44 -56.13
CA TRP A 143 -28.03 27.74 -56.52
C TRP A 143 -26.84 28.72 -56.57
N ASN A 144 -26.66 29.24 -57.79
CA ASN A 144 -25.72 30.27 -58.23
C ASN A 144 -25.93 31.60 -57.48
#